data_AF-A0A534XVX0-F1
#
_entry.id   AF-A0A534XVX0-F1
#
_cell.length_a   1.000
_cell.length_b   1.000
_cell.length_c   1.000
_cell.angle_alpha   90.00
_cell.angle_beta   90.00
_cell.angle_gamma   90.00
#
_symmetry.space_group_name_H-M   'P 1'
#
loop_
_entity.id
_entity.type
_entity.pdbx_description
1 polymer ?
#
loop_
_entity_poly.entity_id
_entity_poly.type
_entity_poly.pdbx_seq_one_letter_code
_entity_poly.pdbx_strand_id
1 'polypeptide(L)'
;MIASADGIDYLESESHQSVSIIRARLRLNYASTEALAEIGSKVDQVRGDLPPEAQVPVLNIESADSQFASAYLSFSSEFLKQNEITDYLVRVVQPRLTAVEGVQRADILGARTFAMRIWLKPDRMAALNVSPAQVQRALAANNYLAAVGQTKGQLVQVNLTANTDLRSPQEFEQMVIRQDGQKSIHLRDVADVVLGAEDYDTAVNFSGQTAVFIGVWSLPNANSLDVIKRVRTEMDSLQKEIPQQIQARLAYDGTAYISSAISEVVSTLRDTLIIVVVVIFLFLGSLRSALVPVVAIPVSLIGGIFLIQVFGFTINPLTLLAIVLSVGLVVDDAIVVVENVERHLREGMKPVDAALKGARELIGPIISMTITLAAVYAPIAFQGGLTGSLFREFALTLAGAVTISGIVALTLSPVMSATLMRGGDEDKGLAGIINRTFDRVRNAYRRSLDTTFRMRGAIYAAWAVFSVLAVLMFMQSAKELAPA
;
A
#
# COMPACT_ATOMS: atom_id res chain seq x y z
N MET A 1 -10.54 -29.69 -4.96
CA MET A 1 -10.71 -28.96 -6.22
C MET A 1 -9.91 -27.66 -6.21
N ILE A 2 -10.18 -26.71 -5.30
CA ILE A 2 -9.36 -25.49 -5.20
C ILE A 2 -7.93 -25.81 -4.74
N ALA A 3 -7.77 -26.74 -3.79
CA ALA A 3 -6.46 -27.16 -3.28
C ALA A 3 -5.50 -27.79 -4.33
N SER A 4 -6.00 -28.14 -5.51
CA SER A 4 -5.18 -28.67 -6.61
C SER A 4 -4.73 -27.60 -7.60
N ALA A 5 -5.09 -26.34 -7.39
CA ALA A 5 -4.52 -25.23 -8.17
C ALA A 5 -3.08 -24.99 -7.72
N ASP A 6 -2.21 -24.67 -8.68
CA ASP A 6 -0.80 -24.43 -8.39
C ASP A 6 -0.61 -23.11 -7.61
N GLY A 7 0.49 -23.07 -6.86
CA GLY A 7 0.88 -21.85 -6.13
C GLY A 7 0.15 -21.61 -4.81
N ILE A 8 -0.81 -22.45 -4.41
CA ILE A 8 -1.46 -22.37 -3.09
C ILE A 8 -0.51 -22.94 -2.02
N ASP A 9 -0.34 -22.18 -0.93
CA ASP A 9 0.36 -22.61 0.29
C ASP A 9 -0.62 -23.31 1.24
N TYR A 10 -1.70 -22.64 1.60
CA TYR A 10 -2.79 -23.21 2.39
C TYR A 10 -4.14 -22.56 2.07
N LEU A 11 -5.21 -23.23 2.49
CA LEU A 11 -6.59 -22.77 2.35
C LEU A 11 -7.20 -22.56 3.72
N GLU A 12 -7.96 -21.47 3.85
CA GLU A 12 -8.82 -21.22 5.00
C GLU A 12 -10.26 -21.12 4.49
N SER A 13 -11.21 -21.62 5.27
CA SER A 13 -12.64 -21.49 4.98
C SER A 13 -13.35 -21.03 6.22
N GLU A 14 -14.19 -20.02 6.06
CA GLU A 14 -15.03 -19.46 7.10
C GLU A 14 -16.45 -19.42 6.57
N SER A 15 -17.39 -20.00 7.31
CA SER A 15 -18.80 -20.06 6.91
C SER A 15 -19.65 -19.41 7.98
N HIS A 16 -20.38 -18.38 7.58
CA HIS A 16 -21.39 -17.73 8.39
C HIS A 16 -22.77 -18.01 7.79
N GLN A 17 -23.81 -17.50 8.45
CA GLN A 17 -25.16 -17.58 7.90
C GLN A 17 -25.19 -16.89 6.53
N SER A 18 -25.70 -17.61 5.52
CA SER A 18 -25.86 -17.13 4.14
C SER A 18 -24.58 -16.78 3.36
N VAL A 19 -23.38 -16.93 3.94
CA VAL A 19 -22.11 -16.62 3.27
C VAL A 19 -21.01 -17.61 3.63
N SER A 20 -20.25 -18.03 2.62
CA SER A 20 -19.06 -18.88 2.79
C SER A 20 -17.89 -18.20 2.10
N ILE A 21 -16.81 -17.96 2.85
CA ILE A 21 -15.61 -17.26 2.40
C ILE A 21 -14.46 -18.28 2.41
N ILE A 22 -13.87 -18.51 1.24
CA ILE A 22 -12.69 -19.38 1.10
C ILE A 22 -11.50 -18.48 0.75
N ARG A 23 -10.47 -18.47 1.59
CA ARG A 23 -9.24 -17.72 1.38
C ARG A 23 -8.13 -18.68 0.93
N ALA A 24 -7.66 -18.51 -0.30
CA ALA A 24 -6.51 -19.24 -0.82
C ALA A 24 -5.25 -18.41 -0.64
N ARG A 25 -4.37 -18.85 0.26
CA ARG A 25 -3.11 -18.16 0.54
C ARG A 25 -2.06 -18.68 -0.41
N LEU A 26 -1.52 -17.80 -1.25
CA LEU A 26 -0.52 -18.16 -2.25
C LEU A 26 0.87 -18.19 -1.65
N ARG A 27 1.75 -19.02 -2.22
CA ARG A 27 3.18 -18.99 -1.93
C ARG A 27 3.76 -17.63 -2.29
N LEU A 28 4.74 -17.18 -1.50
CA LEU A 28 5.46 -15.93 -1.76
C LEU A 28 6.01 -15.92 -3.19
N ASN A 29 5.83 -14.79 -3.90
CA ASN A 29 6.23 -14.55 -5.28
C ASN A 29 5.52 -15.40 -6.36
N TYR A 30 4.42 -16.08 -6.05
CA TYR A 30 3.59 -16.71 -7.07
C TYR A 30 2.71 -15.67 -7.78
N ALA A 31 2.47 -15.84 -9.09
CA ALA A 31 1.68 -14.90 -9.87
C ALA A 31 0.19 -14.97 -9.47
N SER A 32 -0.31 -13.90 -8.84
CA SER A 32 -1.69 -13.85 -8.33
C SER A 32 -2.75 -13.92 -9.44
N THR A 33 -2.44 -13.40 -10.62
CA THR A 33 -3.33 -13.47 -11.79
C THR A 33 -3.44 -14.88 -12.37
N GLU A 34 -2.34 -15.64 -12.35
CA GLU A 34 -2.33 -17.04 -12.81
C GLU A 34 -3.11 -17.92 -11.82
N ALA A 35 -2.87 -17.74 -10.52
CA ALA A 35 -3.65 -18.40 -9.48
C ALA A 35 -5.14 -18.09 -9.57
N LEU A 36 -5.51 -16.82 -9.80
CA LEU A 36 -6.91 -16.42 -9.94
C LEU A 36 -7.57 -17.13 -11.14
N ALA A 37 -6.89 -17.19 -12.28
CA ALA A 37 -7.40 -17.86 -13.47
C ALA A 37 -7.57 -19.37 -13.26
N GLU A 38 -6.59 -20.01 -12.59
CA GLU A 38 -6.66 -21.44 -12.31
C GLU A 38 -7.75 -21.77 -11.29
N ILE A 39 -7.81 -21.04 -10.16
CA ILE A 39 -8.85 -21.18 -9.15
C ILE A 39 -10.22 -20.93 -9.78
N GLY A 40 -10.37 -19.89 -10.62
CA GLY A 40 -11.60 -19.60 -11.35
C GLY A 40 -12.05 -20.79 -12.20
N SER A 41 -11.16 -21.35 -13.01
CA SER A 41 -11.45 -22.56 -13.81
C SER A 41 -11.88 -23.76 -12.95
N LYS A 42 -11.24 -23.97 -11.79
CA LYS A 42 -11.61 -25.05 -10.86
C LYS A 42 -12.96 -24.81 -10.18
N VAL A 43 -13.28 -23.55 -9.85
CA VAL A 43 -14.58 -23.17 -9.28
C VAL A 43 -15.69 -23.35 -10.32
N ASP A 44 -15.44 -22.97 -11.57
CA ASP A 44 -16.40 -23.14 -12.66
C ASP A 44 -16.69 -24.62 -12.96
N GLN A 45 -15.72 -25.52 -12.80
CA GLN A 45 -15.91 -26.97 -12.98
C GLN A 45 -16.88 -27.59 -11.96
N VAL A 46 -16.88 -27.08 -10.72
CA VAL A 46 -17.79 -27.56 -9.65
C VAL A 46 -19.07 -26.76 -9.53
N ARG A 47 -19.25 -25.74 -10.37
CA ARG A 47 -20.40 -24.84 -10.28
C ARG A 47 -21.73 -25.59 -10.42
N GLY A 48 -21.75 -26.69 -11.19
CA GLY A 48 -22.92 -27.56 -11.32
C GLY A 48 -23.28 -28.36 -10.07
N ASP A 49 -22.34 -28.53 -9.13
CA ASP A 49 -22.55 -29.24 -7.87
C ASP A 49 -23.08 -28.31 -6.76
N LEU A 50 -23.03 -26.98 -6.96
CA LEU A 50 -23.57 -26.02 -6.01
C LEU A 50 -25.11 -26.06 -6.04
N PRO A 51 -25.78 -25.83 -4.89
CA PRO A 51 -27.22 -25.71 -4.86
C PRO A 51 -27.71 -24.66 -5.87
N PRO A 52 -28.86 -24.89 -6.55
CA PRO A 52 -29.35 -23.97 -7.58
C PRO A 52 -29.70 -22.57 -7.05
N GLU A 53 -29.89 -22.43 -5.74
CA GLU A 53 -30.13 -21.15 -5.05
C GLU A 53 -28.84 -20.39 -4.72
N ALA A 54 -27.66 -21.02 -4.88
CA ALA A 54 -26.38 -20.39 -4.59
C ALA A 54 -26.01 -19.36 -5.67
N GLN A 55 -25.55 -18.19 -5.24
CA GLN A 55 -25.04 -17.16 -6.14
C GLN A 55 -23.70 -17.59 -6.77
N VAL A 56 -23.37 -16.98 -7.91
CA VAL A 56 -22.07 -17.21 -8.56
C VAL A 56 -20.97 -16.70 -7.63
N PRO A 57 -19.97 -17.53 -7.27
CA PRO A 57 -18.87 -17.08 -6.43
C PRO A 57 -18.12 -15.93 -7.09
N VAL A 58 -17.82 -14.89 -6.31
CA VAL A 58 -16.99 -13.77 -6.75
C VAL A 58 -15.55 -14.05 -6.34
N LEU A 59 -14.62 -14.07 -7.30
CA LEU A 59 -13.20 -14.28 -7.04
C LEU A 59 -12.46 -12.94 -7.06
N ASN A 60 -11.66 -12.69 -6.03
CA ASN A 60 -10.91 -11.46 -5.88
C ASN A 60 -9.48 -11.74 -5.41
N ILE A 61 -8.53 -10.89 -5.84
CA ILE A 61 -7.15 -10.93 -5.33
C ILE A 61 -7.06 -9.99 -4.15
N GLU A 62 -6.59 -10.49 -3.01
CA GLU A 62 -6.38 -9.71 -1.79
C GLU A 62 -4.88 -9.73 -1.43
N SER A 63 -4.28 -8.54 -1.38
CA SER A 63 -2.93 -8.30 -0.90
C SER A 63 -2.92 -8.00 0.60
N ALA A 64 -1.75 -8.07 1.24
CA ALA A 64 -1.62 -7.75 2.67
C ALA A 64 -2.10 -6.32 2.99
N ASP A 65 -1.86 -5.38 2.08
CA ASP A 65 -2.23 -3.97 2.24
C ASP A 65 -3.68 -3.67 1.85
N SER A 66 -4.39 -4.62 1.23
CA SER A 66 -5.78 -4.46 0.76
C SER A 66 -6.81 -5.17 1.64
N GLN A 67 -6.46 -5.53 2.89
CA GLN A 67 -7.43 -6.01 3.88
C GLN A 67 -8.50 -4.95 4.17
N PHE A 68 -8.11 -3.68 4.08
CA PHE A 68 -9.01 -2.54 4.18
C PHE A 68 -9.14 -1.85 2.82
N ALA A 69 -10.26 -1.18 2.59
CA ALA A 69 -10.40 -0.36 1.40
C ALA A 69 -9.39 0.80 1.44
N SER A 70 -8.81 1.13 0.29
CA SER A 70 -7.91 2.27 0.13
C SER A 70 -8.59 3.60 0.51
N ALA A 71 -9.90 3.69 0.28
CA ALA A 71 -10.75 4.78 0.70
C ALA A 71 -12.18 4.31 1.03
N TYR A 72 -12.82 4.98 1.98
CA TYR A 72 -14.25 4.83 2.24
C TYR A 72 -14.97 6.15 1.96
N LEU A 73 -15.91 6.10 1.03
CA LEU A 73 -16.80 7.19 0.68
C LEU A 73 -18.13 6.99 1.41
N SER A 74 -18.57 7.98 2.18
CA SER A 74 -19.83 7.98 2.91
C SER A 74 -20.88 8.77 2.15
N PHE A 75 -22.08 8.19 2.04
CA PHE A 75 -23.26 8.81 1.46
C PHE A 75 -24.40 8.78 2.48
N SER A 76 -24.91 9.96 2.82
CA SER A 76 -25.97 10.13 3.82
C SER A 76 -27.03 11.11 3.33
N SER A 77 -28.25 10.97 3.83
CA SER A 77 -29.36 11.88 3.54
C SER A 77 -30.30 11.94 4.73
N GLU A 78 -30.86 13.12 5.00
CA GLU A 78 -31.95 13.29 5.98
C GLU A 78 -33.34 13.03 5.37
N PHE A 79 -33.44 13.02 4.04
CA PHE A 79 -34.71 12.93 3.30
C PHE A 79 -34.92 11.58 2.64
N LEU A 80 -33.85 10.99 2.11
CA LEU A 80 -33.91 9.73 1.37
C LEU A 80 -33.71 8.53 2.30
N LYS A 81 -34.44 7.45 2.01
CA LYS A 81 -34.22 6.16 2.64
C LYS A 81 -32.95 5.52 2.09
N GLN A 82 -32.33 4.64 2.88
CA GLN A 82 -31.09 3.95 2.50
C GLN A 82 -31.18 3.17 1.18
N ASN A 83 -32.35 2.60 0.86
CA ASN A 83 -32.54 1.90 -0.41
C ASN A 83 -32.57 2.84 -1.61
N GLU A 84 -33.14 4.04 -1.46
CA GLU A 84 -33.09 5.09 -2.48
C GLU A 84 -31.66 5.58 -2.72
N ILE A 85 -30.90 5.77 -1.63
CA ILE A 85 -29.47 6.09 -1.72
C ILE A 85 -28.73 4.95 -2.43
N THR A 86 -28.93 3.70 -2.00
CA THR A 86 -28.26 2.52 -2.58
C THR A 86 -28.53 2.40 -4.07
N ASP A 87 -29.77 2.57 -4.52
CA ASP A 87 -30.13 2.48 -5.95
C ASP A 87 -29.40 3.52 -6.79
N TYR A 88 -29.32 4.76 -6.30
CA TYR A 88 -28.54 5.81 -6.95
C TYR A 88 -27.05 5.46 -7.01
N LEU A 89 -26.49 4.95 -5.91
CA LEU A 89 -25.09 4.55 -5.84
C LEU A 89 -24.77 3.42 -6.83
N VAL A 90 -25.59 2.37 -6.89
CA VAL A 90 -25.40 1.24 -7.81
C VAL A 90 -25.45 1.68 -9.27
N ARG A 91 -26.36 2.60 -9.63
CA ARG A 91 -26.60 3.00 -11.03
C ARG A 91 -25.62 4.06 -11.54
N VAL A 92 -25.20 4.99 -10.68
CA VAL A 92 -24.47 6.18 -11.11
C VAL A 92 -23.05 6.20 -10.56
N VAL A 93 -22.89 5.99 -9.26
CA VAL A 93 -21.61 6.23 -8.58
C VAL A 93 -20.67 5.03 -8.72
N GLN A 94 -21.15 3.81 -8.43
CA GLN A 94 -20.34 2.59 -8.46
C GLN A 94 -19.72 2.31 -9.84
N PRO A 95 -20.43 2.41 -10.98
CA PRO A 95 -19.83 2.16 -12.29
C PRO A 95 -18.74 3.18 -12.63
N ARG A 96 -18.92 4.44 -12.23
CA ARG A 96 -17.92 5.50 -12.44
C ARG A 96 -16.68 5.28 -11.60
N LEU A 97 -16.82 4.90 -10.33
CA LEU A 97 -15.68 4.61 -9.46
C LEU A 97 -14.92 3.36 -9.91
N THR A 98 -15.61 2.30 -10.31
CA THR A 98 -14.98 1.07 -10.83
C THR A 98 -14.28 1.31 -12.18
N ALA A 99 -14.74 2.28 -12.97
CA ALA A 99 -14.09 2.67 -14.23
C ALA A 99 -12.79 3.46 -14.04
N VAL A 100 -12.47 3.91 -12.82
CA VAL A 100 -11.21 4.61 -12.54
C VAL A 100 -10.04 3.67 -12.69
N GLU A 101 -9.04 4.08 -13.46
CA GLU A 101 -7.84 3.29 -13.68
C GLU A 101 -7.13 2.93 -12.36
N GLY A 102 -6.88 1.63 -12.16
CA GLY A 102 -6.24 1.10 -10.96
C GLY A 102 -7.18 0.78 -9.80
N VAL A 103 -8.48 1.06 -9.93
CA VAL A 103 -9.50 0.52 -9.01
C VAL A 103 -9.77 -0.94 -9.38
N GLN A 104 -9.69 -1.84 -8.39
CA GLN A 104 -10.03 -3.25 -8.53
C GLN A 104 -11.53 -3.46 -8.41
N ARG A 105 -12.13 -2.88 -7.36
CA ARG A 105 -13.57 -2.94 -7.10
C ARG A 105 -14.01 -1.78 -6.21
N ALA A 106 -15.31 -1.47 -6.30
CA ALA A 106 -15.98 -0.52 -5.45
C ALA A 106 -17.21 -1.19 -4.81
N ASP A 107 -17.10 -1.63 -3.56
CA ASP A 107 -18.17 -2.37 -2.87
C ASP A 107 -19.01 -1.43 -2.04
N ILE A 108 -20.33 -1.62 -2.10
CA ILE A 108 -21.29 -0.84 -1.32
C ILE A 108 -21.51 -1.55 0.02
N LEU A 109 -21.15 -0.89 1.12
CA LEU A 109 -21.31 -1.38 2.48
C LEU A 109 -22.57 -0.76 3.11
N GLY A 110 -23.39 -1.61 3.73
CA GLY A 110 -24.71 -1.20 4.20
C GLY A 110 -25.72 -0.99 3.05
N ALA A 111 -25.48 -1.64 1.92
CA ALA A 111 -26.37 -1.60 0.76
C ALA A 111 -27.76 -2.11 1.14
N ARG A 112 -28.79 -1.40 0.71
CA ARG A 112 -30.19 -1.84 0.76
C ARG A 112 -30.76 -1.87 -0.64
N THR A 113 -30.43 -2.91 -1.39
CA THR A 113 -30.92 -3.12 -2.75
C THR A 113 -32.44 -3.16 -2.78
N PHE A 114 -33.05 -2.48 -3.74
CA PHE A 114 -34.50 -2.54 -3.90
C PHE A 114 -34.93 -3.96 -4.24
N ALA A 115 -35.89 -4.47 -3.48
CA ALA A 115 -36.55 -5.74 -3.75
C ALA A 115 -38.06 -5.58 -3.60
N MET A 116 -38.81 -6.27 -4.47
CA MET A 116 -40.25 -6.42 -4.28
C MET A 116 -40.49 -7.37 -3.11
N ARG A 117 -40.92 -6.85 -1.96
CA ARG A 117 -41.16 -7.63 -0.75
C ARG A 117 -42.63 -8.05 -0.71
N ILE A 118 -42.85 -9.36 -0.69
CA ILE A 118 -44.17 -9.98 -0.62
C ILE A 118 -44.30 -10.62 0.76
N TRP A 119 -44.95 -9.92 1.69
CA TRP A 119 -45.16 -10.37 3.06
C TRP A 119 -46.42 -11.23 3.13
N LEU A 120 -46.24 -12.55 3.04
CA LEU A 120 -47.32 -13.53 3.10
C LEU A 120 -48.05 -13.46 4.45
N LYS A 121 -49.38 -13.54 4.41
CA LYS A 121 -50.26 -13.57 5.60
C LYS A 121 -50.78 -14.98 5.85
N PRO A 122 -50.20 -15.74 6.81
CA PRO A 122 -50.54 -17.15 7.03
C PRO A 122 -52.04 -17.38 7.26
N ASP A 123 -52.69 -16.50 8.03
CA ASP A 123 -54.11 -16.61 8.36
C ASP A 123 -55.01 -16.50 7.12
N ARG A 124 -54.70 -15.55 6.22
CA ARG A 124 -55.44 -15.34 4.97
C ARG A 124 -55.19 -16.44 3.97
N MET A 125 -53.94 -16.91 3.89
CA MET A 125 -53.56 -18.03 3.06
C MET A 125 -54.28 -19.31 3.47
N ALA A 126 -54.38 -19.59 4.78
CA ALA A 126 -55.15 -20.72 5.30
C ALA A 126 -56.65 -20.60 4.97
N ALA A 127 -57.24 -19.42 5.16
CA ALA A 127 -58.65 -19.17 4.85
C ALA A 127 -58.99 -19.32 3.36
N LEU A 128 -58.06 -18.97 2.47
CA LEU A 128 -58.21 -19.07 1.01
C LEU A 128 -57.64 -20.37 0.43
N ASN A 129 -57.15 -21.27 1.28
CA ASN A 129 -56.53 -22.54 0.91
C ASN A 129 -55.39 -22.37 -0.12
N VAL A 130 -54.55 -21.35 0.07
CA VAL A 130 -53.39 -21.05 -0.77
C VAL A 130 -52.11 -21.40 -0.01
N SER A 131 -51.19 -22.14 -0.64
CA SER A 131 -49.89 -22.47 -0.03
C SER A 131 -48.76 -21.55 -0.52
N PRO A 132 -47.66 -21.37 0.26
CA PRO A 132 -46.52 -20.53 -0.18
C PRO A 132 -45.91 -21.03 -1.51
N ALA A 133 -45.86 -22.34 -1.70
CA ALA A 133 -45.37 -22.95 -2.94
C ALA A 133 -46.26 -22.65 -4.16
N GLN A 134 -47.56 -22.38 -3.96
CA GLN A 134 -48.44 -21.91 -5.04
C GLN A 134 -48.14 -20.45 -5.39
N VAL A 135 -47.88 -19.61 -4.39
CA VAL A 135 -47.48 -18.20 -4.62
C VAL A 135 -46.16 -18.14 -5.39
N GLN A 136 -45.16 -18.92 -4.98
CA GLN A 136 -43.87 -18.99 -5.67
C GLN A 136 -44.04 -19.43 -7.14
N ARG A 137 -44.84 -20.46 -7.41
CA ARG A 137 -45.13 -20.92 -8.77
C ARG A 137 -45.88 -19.86 -9.59
N ALA A 138 -46.84 -19.16 -9.00
CA ALA A 138 -47.55 -18.08 -9.67
C ALA A 138 -46.60 -16.92 -10.02
N LEU A 139 -45.70 -16.53 -9.12
CA LEU A 139 -44.69 -15.51 -9.39
C LEU A 139 -43.75 -15.93 -10.54
N ALA A 140 -43.22 -17.14 -10.49
CA ALA A 140 -42.31 -17.65 -11.53
C ALA A 140 -43.00 -17.77 -12.90
N ALA A 141 -44.29 -18.09 -12.93
CA ALA A 141 -45.06 -18.24 -14.17
C ALA A 141 -45.58 -16.92 -14.75
N ASN A 142 -45.68 -15.84 -13.96
CA ASN A 142 -46.25 -14.56 -14.41
C ASN A 142 -45.26 -13.40 -14.43
N ASN A 143 -44.08 -13.54 -13.84
CA ASN A 143 -43.03 -12.52 -13.86
C ASN A 143 -41.76 -13.10 -14.51
N TYR A 144 -41.74 -13.11 -15.84
CA TYR A 144 -40.61 -13.60 -16.63
C TYR A 144 -40.47 -12.77 -17.91
N LEU A 145 -39.29 -12.79 -18.52
CA LEU A 145 -39.06 -12.14 -19.81
C LEU A 145 -39.40 -13.10 -20.94
N ALA A 146 -40.47 -12.82 -21.70
CA ALA A 146 -40.87 -13.64 -22.84
C ALA A 146 -40.15 -13.22 -24.13
N ALA A 147 -39.40 -14.16 -24.72
CA ALA A 147 -38.81 -14.00 -26.05
C ALA A 147 -39.75 -14.55 -27.13
N VAL A 148 -40.59 -13.68 -27.72
CA VAL A 148 -41.63 -14.09 -28.69
C VAL A 148 -41.08 -14.23 -30.13
N GLY A 149 -39.86 -13.77 -30.36
CA GLY A 149 -39.19 -13.87 -31.65
C GLY A 149 -39.67 -12.83 -32.65
N GLN A 150 -39.75 -13.20 -33.92
CA GLN A 150 -40.11 -12.28 -35.00
C GLN A 150 -40.97 -12.99 -36.05
N THR A 151 -41.86 -12.23 -36.68
CA THR A 151 -42.63 -12.69 -37.83
C THR A 151 -42.11 -12.01 -39.10
N LYS A 152 -42.05 -12.75 -40.21
CA LYS A 152 -41.53 -12.27 -41.49
C LYS A 152 -42.56 -12.48 -42.59
N GLY A 153 -43.09 -11.39 -43.12
CA GLY A 153 -43.87 -11.37 -44.36
C GLY A 153 -42.98 -11.26 -45.59
N GLN A 154 -43.58 -11.17 -46.78
CA GLN A 154 -42.84 -11.07 -48.05
C GLN A 154 -42.05 -9.76 -48.20
N LEU A 155 -42.50 -8.67 -47.57
CA LEU A 155 -41.88 -7.34 -47.69
C LEU A 155 -41.46 -6.71 -46.35
N VAL A 156 -41.87 -7.27 -45.21
CA VAL A 156 -41.61 -6.69 -43.88
C VAL A 156 -41.33 -7.78 -42.85
N GLN A 157 -40.41 -7.51 -41.94
CA GLN A 157 -40.12 -8.32 -40.75
C GLN A 157 -40.45 -7.51 -39.51
N VAL A 158 -41.19 -8.11 -38.57
CA VAL A 158 -41.64 -7.46 -37.33
C VAL A 158 -41.18 -8.29 -36.14
N ASN A 159 -40.41 -7.66 -35.25
CA ASN A 159 -40.04 -8.26 -33.97
C ASN A 159 -41.25 -8.22 -33.03
N LEU A 160 -41.59 -9.36 -32.45
CA LEU A 160 -42.69 -9.49 -31.51
C LEU A 160 -42.13 -9.31 -30.09
N THR A 161 -42.78 -8.46 -29.30
CA THR A 161 -42.46 -8.26 -27.88
C THR A 161 -43.70 -8.54 -27.06
N ALA A 162 -43.53 -9.19 -25.91
CA ALA A 162 -44.58 -9.38 -24.93
C ALA A 162 -44.14 -8.80 -23.58
N ASN A 163 -45.04 -8.06 -22.94
CA ASN A 163 -44.82 -7.47 -21.62
C ASN A 163 -45.29 -8.45 -20.56
N THR A 164 -44.44 -9.43 -20.24
CA THR A 164 -44.71 -10.48 -19.24
C THR A 164 -43.98 -10.23 -17.92
N ASP A 165 -43.22 -9.12 -17.80
CA ASP A 165 -42.58 -8.70 -16.57
C ASP A 165 -43.46 -7.73 -15.77
N LEU A 166 -43.48 -7.88 -14.44
CA LEU A 166 -44.20 -6.98 -13.53
C LEU A 166 -43.21 -5.94 -12.96
N ARG A 167 -43.57 -4.66 -13.01
CA ARG A 167 -42.65 -3.55 -12.67
C ARG A 167 -43.07 -2.71 -11.47
N SER A 168 -44.34 -2.74 -11.11
CA SER A 168 -44.88 -1.92 -10.03
C SER A 168 -45.51 -2.77 -8.92
N PRO A 169 -45.50 -2.31 -7.65
CA PRO A 169 -46.19 -3.01 -6.57
C PRO A 169 -47.67 -3.30 -6.89
N GLN A 170 -48.34 -2.38 -7.60
CA GLN A 170 -49.74 -2.51 -7.98
C GLN A 170 -49.97 -3.64 -8.99
N GLU A 171 -49.06 -3.85 -9.93
CA GLU A 171 -49.10 -4.98 -10.86
C GLU A 171 -48.93 -6.31 -10.12
N PHE A 172 -47.99 -6.38 -9.17
CA PHE A 172 -47.82 -7.56 -8.32
C PHE A 172 -49.06 -7.82 -7.47
N GLU A 173 -49.67 -6.79 -6.86
CA GLU A 173 -50.91 -6.92 -6.07
C GLU A 173 -52.08 -7.51 -6.86
N GLN A 174 -52.18 -7.15 -8.14
CA GLN A 174 -53.23 -7.63 -9.06
C GLN A 174 -52.93 -9.00 -9.67
N MET A 175 -51.75 -9.55 -9.45
CA MET A 175 -51.38 -10.87 -9.98
C MET A 175 -52.29 -11.96 -9.41
N VAL A 176 -52.84 -12.80 -10.29
CA VAL A 176 -53.70 -13.93 -9.91
C VAL A 176 -52.84 -15.10 -9.45
N ILE A 177 -53.09 -15.61 -8.25
CA ILE A 177 -52.38 -16.78 -7.71
C ILE A 177 -53.15 -18.06 -7.97
N ARG A 178 -54.47 -17.99 -7.80
CA ARG A 178 -55.36 -19.14 -7.90
C ARG A 178 -56.71 -18.70 -8.43
N GLN A 179 -57.31 -19.54 -9.26
CA GLN A 179 -58.66 -19.36 -9.76
C GLN A 179 -59.48 -20.58 -9.35
N ASP A 180 -60.60 -20.33 -8.67
CA ASP A 180 -61.55 -21.36 -8.26
C ASP A 180 -62.92 -21.05 -8.90
N GLY A 181 -63.18 -21.71 -10.04
CA GLY A 181 -64.32 -21.38 -10.91
C GLY A 181 -64.29 -19.93 -11.40
N GLN A 182 -65.28 -19.13 -10.97
CA GLN A 182 -65.42 -17.71 -11.33
C GLN A 182 -64.68 -16.76 -10.36
N LYS A 183 -64.11 -17.27 -9.25
CA LYS A 183 -63.45 -16.44 -8.24
C LYS A 183 -61.94 -16.46 -8.43
N SER A 184 -61.35 -15.32 -8.77
CA SER A 184 -59.90 -15.11 -8.80
C SER A 184 -59.40 -14.65 -7.44
N ILE A 185 -58.33 -15.28 -6.96
CA ILE A 185 -57.60 -14.88 -5.76
C ILE A 185 -56.33 -14.17 -6.20
N HIS A 186 -56.17 -12.92 -5.79
CA HIS A 186 -55.04 -12.07 -6.14
C HIS A 186 -53.97 -12.08 -5.04
N LEU A 187 -52.77 -11.61 -5.37
CA LEU A 187 -51.67 -11.53 -4.40
C LEU A 187 -51.99 -10.63 -3.21
N ARG A 188 -52.66 -9.50 -3.45
CA ARG A 188 -53.13 -8.60 -2.38
C ARG A 188 -54.07 -9.24 -1.35
N ASP A 189 -54.75 -10.34 -1.73
CA ASP A 189 -55.68 -11.01 -0.83
C ASP A 189 -54.93 -11.84 0.22
N VAL A 190 -53.71 -12.31 -0.11
CA VAL A 190 -52.91 -13.22 0.73
C VAL A 190 -51.57 -12.65 1.20
N ALA A 191 -51.15 -11.47 0.72
CA ALA A 191 -49.87 -10.86 1.06
C ALA A 191 -49.91 -9.33 0.99
N ASP A 192 -49.02 -8.66 1.75
CA ASP A 192 -48.72 -7.24 1.54
C ASP A 192 -47.53 -7.10 0.59
N VAL A 193 -47.70 -6.32 -0.47
CA VAL A 193 -46.67 -6.11 -1.50
C VAL A 193 -46.10 -4.71 -1.34
N VAL A 194 -44.82 -4.60 -1.03
CA VAL A 194 -44.14 -3.31 -0.87
C VAL A 194 -42.80 -3.30 -1.57
N LEU A 195 -42.43 -2.15 -2.14
CA LEU A 195 -41.08 -1.92 -2.60
C LEU A 195 -40.20 -1.62 -1.37
N GLY A 196 -39.35 -2.58 -1.00
CA GLY A 196 -38.51 -2.53 0.20
C GLY A 196 -37.04 -2.79 -0.11
N ALA A 197 -36.26 -3.06 0.93
CA ALA A 197 -34.92 -3.61 0.82
C ALA A 197 -34.96 -5.15 0.72
N GLU A 198 -33.99 -5.73 0.01
CA GLU A 198 -33.75 -7.17 -0.03
C GLU A 198 -33.48 -7.74 1.35
N ASP A 199 -32.59 -7.06 2.10
CA ASP A 199 -32.15 -7.38 3.45
C ASP A 199 -32.24 -6.14 4.36
N TYR A 200 -32.53 -6.36 5.65
CA TYR A 200 -32.59 -5.35 6.71
C TYR A 200 -31.63 -5.65 7.87
N ASP A 201 -30.89 -6.76 7.83
CA ASP A 201 -30.06 -7.25 8.93
C ASP A 201 -28.77 -6.44 9.12
N THR A 202 -28.34 -5.72 8.09
CA THR A 202 -27.15 -4.86 8.14
C THR A 202 -27.52 -3.37 8.24
N ALA A 203 -26.88 -2.66 9.16
CA ALA A 203 -26.95 -1.21 9.27
C ALA A 203 -25.55 -0.63 9.51
N VAL A 204 -25.17 0.37 8.71
CA VAL A 204 -23.88 1.05 8.84
C VAL A 204 -24.13 2.49 9.28
N ASN A 205 -23.51 2.91 10.37
CA ASN A 205 -23.68 4.25 10.92
C ASN A 205 -22.35 5.01 10.85
N PHE A 206 -22.42 6.30 10.52
CA PHE A 206 -21.29 7.22 10.51
C PHE A 206 -21.65 8.48 11.29
N SER A 207 -20.83 8.84 12.29
CA SER A 207 -21.05 10.05 13.09
C SER A 207 -22.47 10.17 13.68
N GLY A 208 -23.09 9.03 14.03
CA GLY A 208 -24.44 8.97 14.59
C GLY A 208 -25.61 8.99 13.59
N GLN A 209 -25.33 9.08 12.28
CA GLN A 209 -26.34 9.00 11.21
C GLN A 209 -26.16 7.70 10.42
N THR A 210 -27.26 7.08 9.97
CA THR A 210 -27.15 5.90 9.12
C THR A 210 -26.73 6.30 7.71
N ALA A 211 -25.67 5.68 7.21
CA ALA A 211 -25.04 6.04 5.95
C ALA A 211 -24.76 4.78 5.13
N VAL A 212 -24.75 4.94 3.80
CA VAL A 212 -24.29 3.90 2.88
C VAL A 212 -22.88 4.25 2.48
N PHE A 213 -21.98 3.27 2.51
CA PHE A 213 -20.58 3.49 2.17
C PHE A 213 -20.23 2.84 0.85
N ILE A 214 -19.28 3.43 0.13
CA ILE A 214 -18.55 2.75 -0.93
C ILE A 214 -17.10 2.62 -0.50
N GLY A 215 -16.65 1.40 -0.29
CA GLY A 215 -15.23 1.11 -0.18
C GLY A 215 -14.61 1.04 -1.57
N VAL A 216 -13.43 1.61 -1.76
CA VAL A 216 -12.68 1.52 -3.02
C VAL A 216 -11.39 0.75 -2.76
N TRP A 217 -11.21 -0.36 -3.47
CA TRP A 217 -10.01 -1.21 -3.39
C TRP A 217 -9.12 -0.96 -4.60
N SER A 218 -7.84 -0.69 -4.35
CA SER A 218 -6.83 -0.56 -5.41
C SER A 218 -6.40 -1.94 -5.91
N LEU A 219 -5.99 -2.02 -7.19
CA LEU A 219 -5.31 -3.22 -7.70
C LEU A 219 -3.99 -3.46 -6.94
N PRO A 220 -3.61 -4.72 -6.66
CA PRO A 220 -2.39 -5.05 -5.91
C PRO A 220 -1.08 -4.49 -6.50
N ASN A 221 -1.04 -4.24 -7.81
CA ASN A 221 0.11 -3.70 -8.53
C ASN A 221 -0.04 -2.22 -8.89
N ALA A 222 -1.13 -1.56 -8.49
CA ALA A 222 -1.35 -0.15 -8.73
C ALA A 222 -0.82 0.71 -7.57
N ASN A 223 -0.38 1.92 -7.89
CA ASN A 223 -0.01 2.90 -6.87
C ASN A 223 -1.27 3.46 -6.19
N SER A 224 -1.49 3.09 -4.92
CA SER A 224 -2.64 3.55 -4.15
C SER A 224 -2.76 5.07 -4.05
N LEU A 225 -1.65 5.81 -3.98
CA LEU A 225 -1.67 7.28 -3.95
C LEU A 225 -2.27 7.86 -5.25
N ASP A 226 -1.88 7.31 -6.40
CA ASP A 226 -2.37 7.76 -7.70
C ASP A 226 -3.83 7.36 -7.92
N VAL A 227 -4.20 6.14 -7.52
CA VAL A 227 -5.58 5.65 -7.59
C VAL A 227 -6.51 6.53 -6.76
N ILE A 228 -6.19 6.77 -5.48
CA ILE A 228 -7.04 7.60 -4.62
C ILE A 228 -7.06 9.07 -5.06
N LYS A 229 -5.97 9.59 -5.64
CA LYS A 229 -5.98 10.92 -6.26
C LYS A 229 -6.96 10.99 -7.43
N ARG A 230 -7.00 9.97 -8.29
CA ARG A 230 -7.97 9.86 -9.39
C ARG A 230 -9.41 9.72 -8.88
N VAL A 231 -9.62 8.86 -7.87
CA VAL A 231 -10.93 8.69 -7.21
C VAL A 231 -11.41 10.01 -6.59
N ARG A 232 -10.53 10.79 -5.95
CA ARG A 232 -10.87 12.10 -5.41
C ARG A 232 -11.31 13.07 -6.51
N THR A 233 -10.59 13.08 -7.62
CA THR A 233 -10.92 13.92 -8.79
C THR A 233 -12.28 13.54 -9.39
N GLU A 234 -12.59 12.25 -9.48
CA GLU A 234 -13.92 11.78 -9.89
C GLU A 234 -15.00 12.12 -8.85
N MET A 235 -14.69 12.02 -7.55
CA MET A 235 -15.62 12.38 -6.48
C MET A 235 -15.96 13.87 -6.50
N ASP A 236 -14.99 14.75 -6.76
CA ASP A 236 -15.23 16.19 -6.90
C ASP A 236 -16.13 16.52 -8.11
N SER A 237 -16.07 15.68 -9.15
CA SER A 237 -16.94 15.79 -10.33
C SER A 237 -18.33 15.25 -10.04
N LEU A 238 -18.42 14.07 -9.43
CA LEU A 238 -19.66 13.43 -8.98
C LEU A 238 -20.43 14.30 -8.00
N GLN A 239 -19.75 15.00 -7.08
CA GLN A 239 -20.40 15.85 -6.08
C GLN A 239 -21.24 16.98 -6.70
N LYS A 240 -20.96 17.38 -7.95
CA LYS A 240 -21.74 18.36 -8.70
C LYS A 240 -23.00 17.78 -9.35
N GLU A 241 -23.00 16.47 -9.61
CA GLU A 241 -24.09 15.73 -10.25
C GLU A 241 -25.00 15.03 -9.23
N ILE A 242 -24.47 14.73 -8.04
CA ILE A 242 -25.22 14.12 -6.95
C ILE A 242 -26.36 15.06 -6.52
N PRO A 243 -27.59 14.54 -6.34
CA PRO A 243 -28.71 15.33 -5.84
C PRO A 243 -28.36 16.03 -4.53
N GLN A 244 -28.80 17.28 -4.35
CA GLN A 244 -28.50 18.07 -3.14
C GLN A 244 -28.95 17.41 -1.83
N GLN A 245 -29.87 16.44 -1.91
CA GLN A 245 -30.35 15.64 -0.79
C GLN A 245 -29.33 14.60 -0.30
N ILE A 246 -28.32 14.23 -1.09
CA ILE A 246 -27.29 13.24 -0.73
C ILE A 246 -26.00 13.98 -0.40
N GLN A 247 -25.53 13.85 0.83
CA GLN A 247 -24.21 14.32 1.24
C GLN A 247 -23.19 13.22 1.01
N ALA A 248 -22.28 13.45 0.06
CA ALA A 248 -21.13 12.60 -0.20
C ALA A 248 -19.88 13.16 0.48
N ARG A 249 -19.14 12.32 1.21
CA ARG A 249 -17.88 12.69 1.88
C ARG A 249 -16.87 11.55 1.80
N LEU A 250 -15.58 11.90 1.71
CA LEU A 250 -14.50 10.94 1.94
C LEU A 250 -14.35 10.74 3.46
N ALA A 251 -14.87 9.62 3.97
CA ALA A 251 -14.89 9.32 5.40
C ALA A 251 -13.55 8.76 5.91
N TYR A 252 -12.83 8.06 5.06
CA TYR A 252 -11.50 7.55 5.35
C TYR A 252 -10.65 7.52 4.09
N ASP A 253 -9.38 7.90 4.23
CA ASP A 253 -8.37 7.89 3.19
C ASP A 253 -7.11 7.22 3.76
N GLY A 254 -6.86 5.97 3.35
CA GLY A 254 -5.67 5.23 3.80
C GLY A 254 -4.37 5.82 3.25
N THR A 255 -4.44 6.59 2.16
CA THR A 255 -3.26 7.19 1.53
C THR A 255 -2.78 8.44 2.25
N ALA A 256 -3.61 9.04 3.11
CA ALA A 256 -3.20 10.18 3.93
C ALA A 256 -2.03 9.83 4.86
N TYR A 257 -2.04 8.62 5.45
CA TYR A 257 -0.93 8.12 6.27
C TYR A 257 0.33 7.92 5.43
N ILE A 258 0.21 7.26 4.27
CA ILE A 258 1.34 7.01 3.36
C ILE A 258 1.97 8.33 2.91
N SER A 259 1.15 9.29 2.47
CA SER A 259 1.60 10.61 2.04
C SER A 259 2.28 11.37 3.17
N SER A 260 1.73 11.30 4.39
CA SER A 260 2.31 11.96 5.57
C SER A 260 3.67 11.35 5.91
N ALA A 261 3.76 10.02 5.98
CA ALA A 261 5.01 9.30 6.24
C ALA A 261 6.09 9.61 5.18
N ILE A 262 5.75 9.62 3.89
CA ILE A 262 6.69 10.02 2.83
C ILE A 262 7.14 11.47 3.03
N SER A 263 6.20 12.39 3.29
CA SER A 263 6.55 13.80 3.49
C SER A 263 7.43 14.04 4.72
N GLU A 264 7.20 13.29 5.79
CA GLU A 264 8.00 13.34 7.02
C GLU A 264 9.41 12.82 6.78
N VAL A 265 9.56 11.69 6.07
CA VAL A 265 10.89 11.16 5.73
C VAL A 265 11.63 12.12 4.80
N VAL A 266 10.97 12.71 3.81
CA VAL A 266 11.60 13.72 2.93
C VAL A 266 12.01 14.96 3.71
N SER A 267 11.18 15.45 4.64
CA SER A 267 11.53 16.57 5.53
C SER A 267 12.72 16.21 6.41
N THR A 268 12.71 15.03 7.01
CA THR A 268 13.79 14.52 7.86
C THR A 268 15.08 14.37 7.07
N LEU A 269 15.02 13.88 5.82
CA LEU A 269 16.18 13.76 4.94
C LEU A 269 16.77 15.13 4.60
N ARG A 270 15.92 16.12 4.30
CA ARG A 270 16.34 17.52 4.10
C ARG A 270 17.02 18.07 5.34
N ASP A 271 16.39 17.91 6.51
CA ASP A 271 16.90 18.45 7.77
C ASP A 271 18.22 17.75 8.16
N THR A 272 18.31 16.44 7.97
CA THR A 272 19.54 15.65 8.15
C THR A 272 20.64 16.15 7.23
N LEU A 273 20.36 16.38 5.94
CA LEU A 273 21.34 16.89 4.99
C LEU A 273 21.83 18.28 5.41
N ILE A 274 20.94 19.19 5.84
CA ILE A 274 21.33 20.51 6.32
C ILE A 274 22.24 20.39 7.55
N ILE A 275 21.88 19.56 8.53
CA ILE A 275 22.68 19.34 9.74
C ILE A 275 24.06 18.79 9.37
N VAL A 276 24.11 17.78 8.50
CA VAL A 276 25.36 17.19 8.00
C VAL A 276 26.23 18.26 7.33
N VAL A 277 25.67 19.09 6.46
CA VAL A 277 26.41 20.16 5.78
C VAL A 277 26.95 21.19 6.79
N VAL A 278 26.16 21.57 7.79
CA VAL A 278 26.59 22.49 8.86
C VAL A 278 27.73 21.88 9.67
N VAL A 279 27.60 20.61 10.07
CA VAL A 279 28.63 19.89 10.84
C VAL A 279 29.90 19.78 10.02
N ILE A 280 29.84 19.35 8.76
CA ILE A 280 30.99 19.27 7.85
C ILE A 280 31.68 20.63 7.71
N PHE A 281 30.90 21.70 7.53
CA PHE A 281 31.45 23.05 7.47
C PHE A 281 32.13 23.47 8.77
N LEU A 282 31.59 23.11 9.94
CA LEU A 282 32.19 23.38 11.25
C LEU A 282 33.46 22.56 11.51
N PHE A 283 33.61 21.37 10.91
CA PHE A 283 34.82 20.55 11.07
C PHE A 283 35.92 20.94 10.07
N LEU A 284 35.57 21.18 8.81
CA LEU A 284 36.54 21.55 7.77
C LEU A 284 36.90 23.04 7.82
N GLY A 285 36.02 23.90 8.36
CA GLY A 285 36.24 25.35 8.48
C GLY A 285 36.35 26.09 7.14
N SER A 286 36.12 25.40 6.02
CA SER A 286 36.33 25.86 4.64
C SER A 286 35.10 25.50 3.82
N LEU A 287 34.45 26.53 3.23
CA LEU A 287 33.27 26.32 2.38
C LEU A 287 33.61 25.48 1.14
N ARG A 288 34.83 25.61 0.62
CA ARG A 288 35.26 24.88 -0.59
C ARG A 288 35.47 23.39 -0.32
N SER A 289 36.05 23.03 0.82
CA SER A 289 36.18 21.63 1.23
C SER A 289 34.80 21.04 1.55
N ALA A 290 33.94 21.81 2.22
CA ALA A 290 32.58 21.37 2.55
C ALA A 290 31.68 21.17 1.31
N LEU A 291 31.96 21.85 0.18
CA LEU A 291 31.19 21.66 -1.07
C LEU A 291 31.35 20.25 -1.67
N VAL A 292 32.46 19.55 -1.40
CA VAL A 292 32.68 18.22 -1.98
C VAL A 292 31.67 17.20 -1.41
N PRO A 293 31.52 17.02 -0.08
CA PRO A 293 30.46 16.16 0.45
C PRO A 293 29.05 16.67 0.14
N VAL A 294 28.82 18.00 0.14
CA VAL A 294 27.50 18.60 -0.19
C VAL A 294 26.98 18.13 -1.55
N VAL A 295 27.85 17.93 -2.53
CA VAL A 295 27.49 17.43 -3.87
C VAL A 295 27.54 15.91 -3.94
N ALA A 296 28.54 15.28 -3.31
CA ALA A 296 28.69 13.83 -3.35
C ALA A 296 27.49 13.10 -2.71
N ILE A 297 26.96 13.61 -1.59
CA ILE A 297 25.85 12.95 -0.86
C ILE A 297 24.59 12.85 -1.73
N PRO A 298 24.01 13.94 -2.28
CA PRO A 298 22.84 13.85 -3.14
C PRO A 298 23.04 12.96 -4.38
N VAL A 299 24.23 13.01 -5.00
CA VAL A 299 24.54 12.18 -6.17
C VAL A 299 24.50 10.69 -5.81
N SER A 300 25.06 10.31 -4.66
CA SER A 300 25.00 8.93 -4.17
C SER A 300 23.59 8.49 -3.83
N LEU A 301 22.78 9.35 -3.20
CA LEU A 301 21.37 9.05 -2.88
C LEU A 301 20.52 8.89 -4.15
N ILE A 302 20.73 9.73 -5.17
CA ILE A 302 20.07 9.59 -6.48
C ILE A 302 20.44 8.26 -7.13
N GLY A 303 21.71 7.84 -7.05
CA GLY A 303 22.11 6.52 -7.53
C GLY A 303 21.51 5.37 -6.71
N GLY A 304 21.28 5.54 -5.41
CA GLY A 304 20.50 4.62 -4.59
C GLY A 304 19.06 4.48 -5.08
N ILE A 305 18.38 5.60 -5.35
CA ILE A 305 17.02 5.61 -5.93
C ILE A 305 17.00 4.98 -7.33
N PHE A 306 18.03 5.22 -8.13
CA PHE A 306 18.18 4.56 -9.43
C PHE A 306 18.24 3.03 -9.29
N LEU A 307 18.94 2.50 -8.28
CA LEU A 307 18.97 1.07 -8.01
C LEU A 307 17.61 0.52 -7.56
N ILE A 308 16.86 1.26 -6.73
CA ILE A 308 15.46 0.90 -6.39
C ILE A 308 14.65 0.69 -7.68
N GLN A 309 14.76 1.61 -8.65
CA GLN A 309 14.06 1.52 -9.92
C GLN A 309 14.54 0.32 -10.78
N VAL A 310 15.85 0.08 -10.84
CA VAL A 310 16.42 -1.05 -11.61
C VAL A 310 16.00 -2.40 -11.04
N PHE A 311 15.89 -2.52 -9.72
CA PHE A 311 15.41 -3.74 -9.05
C PHE A 311 13.89 -3.89 -9.03
N GLY A 312 13.14 -2.89 -9.51
CA GLY A 312 11.68 -2.90 -9.51
C GLY A 312 11.07 -2.76 -8.11
N PHE A 313 11.83 -2.23 -7.14
CA PHE A 313 11.33 -1.96 -5.80
C PHE A 313 10.49 -0.68 -5.78
N THR A 314 9.63 -0.58 -4.77
CA THR A 314 8.77 0.60 -4.58
C THR A 314 9.41 1.59 -3.61
N ILE A 315 9.03 2.86 -3.73
CA ILE A 315 9.34 3.86 -2.71
C ILE A 315 8.32 3.70 -1.60
N ASN A 316 8.75 3.12 -0.49
CA ASN A 316 7.95 2.86 0.69
C ASN A 316 8.73 3.29 1.94
N PRO A 317 8.11 3.31 3.13
CA PRO A 317 8.81 3.73 4.34
C PRO A 317 10.08 2.94 4.65
N LEU A 318 10.18 1.66 4.27
CA LEU A 318 11.37 0.83 4.50
C LEU A 318 12.52 1.20 3.54
N THR A 319 12.24 1.36 2.25
CA THR A 319 13.25 1.79 1.29
C THR A 319 13.69 3.24 1.55
N LEU A 320 12.79 4.11 2.00
CA LEU A 320 13.12 5.45 2.44
C LEU A 320 13.97 5.46 3.72
N LEU A 321 13.69 4.58 4.69
CA LEU A 321 14.53 4.40 5.87
C LEU A 321 15.95 3.96 5.48
N ALA A 322 16.09 3.04 4.52
CA ALA A 322 17.39 2.65 3.98
C ALA A 322 18.13 3.85 3.39
N ILE A 323 17.45 4.70 2.61
CA ILE A 323 18.04 5.93 2.06
C ILE A 323 18.49 6.89 3.18
N VAL A 324 17.68 7.11 4.22
CA VAL A 324 18.05 7.98 5.35
C VAL A 324 19.27 7.43 6.10
N LEU A 325 19.30 6.13 6.40
CA LEU A 325 20.43 5.49 7.06
C LEU A 325 21.69 5.50 6.18
N SER A 326 21.53 5.39 4.87
CA SER A 326 22.64 5.47 3.92
C SER A 326 23.34 6.83 3.95
N VAL A 327 22.66 7.91 4.33
CA VAL A 327 23.27 9.26 4.41
C VAL A 327 24.50 9.23 5.31
N GLY A 328 24.43 8.64 6.50
CA GLY A 328 25.59 8.58 7.40
C GLY A 328 26.78 7.82 6.78
N LEU A 329 26.50 6.71 6.14
CA LEU A 329 27.52 5.87 5.50
C LEU A 329 28.14 6.56 4.27
N VAL A 330 27.32 7.26 3.49
CA VAL A 330 27.74 8.00 2.29
C VAL A 330 28.60 9.21 2.67
N VAL A 331 28.21 9.89 3.76
CA VAL A 331 28.93 11.05 4.29
C VAL A 331 30.35 10.67 4.68
N ASP A 332 30.53 9.55 5.38
CA ASP A 332 31.85 9.08 5.82
C ASP A 332 32.80 8.88 4.64
N ASP A 333 32.36 8.24 3.54
CA ASP A 333 33.19 8.03 2.35
C ASP A 333 33.67 9.36 1.75
N ALA A 334 32.76 10.33 1.61
CA ALA A 334 33.07 11.63 1.04
C ALA A 334 34.01 12.45 1.95
N ILE A 335 33.79 12.41 3.27
CA ILE A 335 34.62 13.10 4.25
C ILE A 335 36.03 12.51 4.26
N VAL A 336 36.18 11.19 4.33
CA VAL A 336 37.50 10.53 4.40
C VAL A 336 38.36 10.88 3.19
N VAL A 337 37.76 10.96 1.99
CA VAL A 337 38.47 11.39 0.78
C VAL A 337 38.91 12.84 0.88
N VAL A 338 38.01 13.74 1.28
CA VAL A 338 38.33 15.18 1.40
C VAL A 338 39.41 15.42 2.45
N GLU A 339 39.29 14.80 3.62
CA GLU A 339 40.26 14.90 4.72
C GLU A 339 41.64 14.36 4.29
N ASN A 340 41.68 13.24 3.57
CA ASN A 340 42.96 12.69 3.11
C ASN A 340 43.64 13.58 2.06
N VAL A 341 42.86 14.24 1.19
CA VAL A 341 43.41 15.24 0.26
C VAL A 341 43.88 16.48 1.00
N GLU A 342 43.12 16.95 2.00
CA GLU A 342 43.49 18.07 2.86
C GLU A 342 44.81 17.81 3.60
N ARG A 343 45.00 16.60 4.14
CA ARG A 343 46.25 16.17 4.77
C ARG A 343 47.46 16.30 3.82
N HIS A 344 47.31 15.94 2.56
CA HIS A 344 48.40 16.04 1.57
C HIS A 344 48.64 17.48 1.10
N LEU A 345 47.59 18.30 1.04
CA LEU A 345 47.73 19.74 0.81
C LEU A 345 48.51 20.42 1.94
N ARG A 346 48.29 20.00 3.20
CA ARG A 346 49.09 20.43 4.38
C ARG A 346 50.57 20.09 4.27
N GLU A 347 50.89 18.96 3.66
CA GLU A 347 52.26 18.53 3.39
C GLU A 347 52.92 19.32 2.22
N GLY A 348 52.21 20.27 1.62
CA GLY A 348 52.72 21.16 0.57
C GLY A 348 52.55 20.63 -0.86
N MET A 349 51.75 19.58 -1.07
CA MET A 349 51.48 19.05 -2.40
C MET A 349 50.55 19.98 -3.20
N LYS A 350 50.66 19.95 -4.54
CA LYS A 350 49.70 20.65 -5.41
C LYS A 350 48.34 19.93 -5.35
N PRO A 351 47.20 20.64 -5.53
CA PRO A 351 45.86 20.06 -5.40
C PRO A 351 45.61 18.79 -6.23
N VAL A 352 46.08 18.76 -7.48
CA VAL A 352 45.92 17.59 -8.37
C VAL A 352 46.75 16.41 -7.86
N ASP A 353 47.99 16.65 -7.46
CA ASP A 353 48.89 15.60 -6.96
C ASP A 353 48.40 15.05 -5.60
N ALA A 354 47.93 15.94 -4.73
CA ALA A 354 47.30 15.61 -3.45
C ALA A 354 46.04 14.75 -3.64
N ALA A 355 45.18 15.10 -4.60
CA ALA A 355 43.98 14.34 -4.93
C ALA A 355 44.30 12.95 -5.49
N LEU A 356 45.26 12.84 -6.40
CA LEU A 356 45.68 11.57 -6.98
C LEU A 356 46.32 10.65 -5.95
N LYS A 357 47.20 11.19 -5.11
CA LYS A 357 47.84 10.42 -4.04
C LYS A 357 46.82 10.02 -2.97
N GLY A 358 45.97 10.96 -2.56
CA GLY A 358 44.92 10.72 -1.58
C GLY A 358 43.92 9.66 -2.04
N ALA A 359 43.50 9.69 -3.30
CA ALA A 359 42.63 8.66 -3.88
C ALA A 359 43.33 7.29 -3.89
N ARG A 360 44.60 7.20 -4.33
CA ARG A 360 45.34 5.92 -4.38
C ARG A 360 45.47 5.23 -3.02
N GLU A 361 45.67 6.01 -1.95
CA GLU A 361 45.71 5.47 -0.59
C GLU A 361 44.36 4.94 -0.12
N LEU A 362 43.26 5.54 -0.59
CA LEU A 362 41.91 5.23 -0.14
C LEU A 362 41.18 4.19 -0.99
N ILE A 363 41.64 3.86 -2.20
CA ILE A 363 41.03 2.82 -3.06
C ILE A 363 40.85 1.51 -2.28
N GLY A 364 41.91 1.01 -1.64
CA GLY A 364 41.85 -0.24 -0.88
C GLY A 364 40.87 -0.19 0.29
N PRO A 365 41.01 0.78 1.22
CA PRO A 365 40.08 0.96 2.33
C PRO A 365 38.61 1.12 1.91
N ILE A 366 38.31 1.97 0.92
CA ILE A 366 36.93 2.23 0.48
C ILE A 366 36.31 0.97 -0.12
N ILE A 367 37.00 0.29 -1.04
CA ILE A 367 36.50 -0.97 -1.63
C ILE A 367 36.29 -2.03 -0.53
N SER A 368 37.24 -2.15 0.42
CA SER A 368 37.11 -3.08 1.54
C SER A 368 35.90 -2.77 2.42
N MET A 369 35.65 -1.49 2.71
CA MET A 369 34.50 -1.05 3.49
C MET A 369 33.19 -1.34 2.76
N THR A 370 33.09 -1.01 1.47
CA THR A 370 31.92 -1.30 0.64
C THR A 370 31.62 -2.80 0.61
N ILE A 371 32.62 -3.66 0.36
CA ILE A 371 32.45 -5.12 0.33
C ILE A 371 32.05 -5.65 1.70
N THR A 372 32.68 -5.17 2.78
CA THR A 372 32.35 -5.60 4.14
C THR A 372 30.91 -5.27 4.48
N LEU A 373 30.46 -4.06 4.14
CA LEU A 373 29.09 -3.65 4.40
C LEU A 373 28.09 -4.44 3.56
N ALA A 374 28.39 -4.67 2.28
CA ALA A 374 27.59 -5.54 1.42
C ALA A 374 27.51 -6.97 2.00
N ALA A 375 28.61 -7.51 2.53
CA ALA A 375 28.63 -8.82 3.17
C ALA A 375 27.81 -8.88 4.47
N VAL A 376 27.74 -7.78 5.24
CA VAL A 376 26.90 -7.69 6.45
C VAL A 376 25.41 -7.67 6.09
N TYR A 377 25.02 -6.99 5.01
CA TYR A 377 23.61 -6.90 4.60
C TYR A 377 23.14 -8.02 3.67
N ALA A 378 24.06 -8.74 3.00
CA ALA A 378 23.72 -9.83 2.10
C ALA A 378 22.85 -10.93 2.77
N PRO A 379 23.13 -11.41 4.00
CA PRO A 379 22.28 -12.41 4.66
C PRO A 379 20.82 -11.96 4.82
N ILE A 380 20.59 -10.67 5.06
CA ILE A 380 19.25 -10.09 5.20
C ILE A 380 18.53 -10.11 3.84
N ALA A 381 19.25 -9.81 2.74
CA ALA A 381 18.69 -9.86 1.39
C ALA A 381 18.29 -11.28 0.95
N PHE A 382 18.93 -12.32 1.49
CA PHE A 382 18.64 -13.73 1.22
C PHE A 382 17.69 -14.38 2.23
N GLN A 383 17.23 -13.63 3.24
CA GLN A 383 16.27 -14.15 4.20
C GLN A 383 14.93 -14.44 3.50
N GLY A 384 14.37 -15.63 3.76
CA GLY A 384 13.07 -16.03 3.23
C GLY A 384 11.88 -15.55 4.09
N GLY A 385 10.67 -15.83 3.62
CA GLY A 385 9.43 -15.50 4.33
C GLY A 385 9.00 -14.03 4.17
N LEU A 386 7.92 -13.67 4.88
CA LEU A 386 7.35 -12.31 4.84
C LEU A 386 8.37 -11.28 5.34
N THR A 387 9.01 -11.54 6.49
CA THR A 387 10.08 -10.68 7.03
C THR A 387 11.22 -10.51 6.03
N GLY A 388 11.64 -11.60 5.38
CA GLY A 388 12.67 -11.56 4.35
C GLY A 388 12.29 -10.68 3.16
N SER A 389 11.03 -10.74 2.69
CA SER A 389 10.57 -9.89 1.59
C SER A 389 10.60 -8.40 1.92
N LEU A 390 10.22 -8.02 3.15
CA LEU A 390 10.22 -6.63 3.61
C LEU A 390 11.66 -6.09 3.78
N PHE A 391 12.54 -6.87 4.39
CA PHE A 391 13.91 -6.44 4.66
C PHE A 391 14.86 -6.62 3.47
N ARG A 392 14.47 -7.40 2.45
CA ARG A 392 15.25 -7.52 1.20
C ARG A 392 15.32 -6.18 0.47
N GLU A 393 14.19 -5.48 0.33
CA GLU A 393 14.17 -4.16 -0.31
C GLU A 393 15.05 -3.17 0.46
N PHE A 394 14.94 -3.17 1.79
CA PHE A 394 15.79 -2.37 2.69
C PHE A 394 17.28 -2.67 2.49
N ALA A 395 17.68 -3.94 2.60
CA ALA A 395 19.08 -4.36 2.57
C ALA A 395 19.74 -4.09 1.23
N LEU A 396 19.05 -4.39 0.12
CA LEU A 396 19.57 -4.16 -1.23
C LEU A 396 19.63 -2.67 -1.57
N THR A 397 18.66 -1.87 -1.10
CA THR A 397 18.69 -0.41 -1.27
C THR A 397 19.89 0.20 -0.53
N LEU A 398 20.11 -0.21 0.73
CA LEU A 398 21.22 0.29 1.54
C LEU A 398 22.58 -0.13 0.98
N ALA A 399 22.76 -1.41 0.66
CA ALA A 399 23.98 -1.93 0.06
C ALA A 399 24.25 -1.28 -1.31
N GLY A 400 23.20 -1.07 -2.11
CA GLY A 400 23.26 -0.36 -3.38
C GLY A 400 23.71 1.09 -3.21
N ALA A 401 23.09 1.84 -2.29
CA ALA A 401 23.43 3.24 -2.02
C ALA A 401 24.90 3.40 -1.58
N VAL A 402 25.40 2.49 -0.73
CA VAL A 402 26.82 2.52 -0.30
C VAL A 402 27.77 2.09 -1.42
N THR A 403 27.35 1.18 -2.29
CA THR A 403 28.15 0.83 -3.48
C THR A 403 28.29 2.01 -4.42
N ILE A 404 27.20 2.72 -4.69
CA ILE A 404 27.25 3.98 -5.45
C ILE A 404 28.11 5.02 -4.73
N SER A 405 27.99 5.13 -3.40
CA SER A 405 28.82 6.04 -2.61
C SER A 405 30.31 5.78 -2.80
N GLY A 406 30.75 4.52 -2.70
CA GLY A 406 32.15 4.16 -2.93
C GLY A 406 32.63 4.54 -4.33
N ILE A 407 31.78 4.36 -5.36
CA ILE A 407 32.08 4.80 -6.73
C ILE A 407 32.22 6.33 -6.79
N VAL A 408 31.27 7.08 -6.21
CA VAL A 408 31.30 8.55 -6.17
C VAL A 408 32.52 9.06 -5.41
N ALA A 409 32.86 8.43 -4.29
CA ALA A 409 34.02 8.76 -3.46
C ALA A 409 35.36 8.51 -4.15
N LEU A 410 35.45 7.52 -5.03
CA LEU A 410 36.67 7.24 -5.81
C LEU A 410 36.76 7.99 -7.14
N THR A 411 35.65 8.57 -7.62
CA THR A 411 35.59 9.23 -8.93
C THR A 411 35.33 10.73 -8.81
N LEU A 412 34.17 11.13 -8.31
CA LEU A 412 33.74 12.52 -8.23
C LEU A 412 34.49 13.28 -7.12
N SER A 413 34.61 12.69 -5.92
CA SER A 413 35.21 13.38 -4.78
C SER A 413 36.66 13.81 -5.02
N PRO A 414 37.58 12.99 -5.59
CA PRO A 414 38.95 13.42 -5.86
C PRO A 414 39.02 14.51 -6.94
N VAL A 415 38.17 14.43 -7.97
CA VAL A 415 38.11 15.45 -9.04
C VAL A 415 37.63 16.80 -8.50
N MET A 416 36.59 16.78 -7.65
CA MET A 416 36.10 17.98 -6.98
C MET A 416 37.14 18.53 -6.00
N SER A 417 37.80 17.69 -5.21
CA SER A 417 38.87 18.12 -4.31
C SER A 417 40.03 18.76 -5.07
N ALA A 418 40.45 18.19 -6.20
CA ALA A 418 41.52 18.74 -7.04
C ALA A 418 41.19 20.13 -7.63
N THR A 419 39.91 20.42 -7.87
CA THR A 419 39.45 21.64 -8.54
C THR A 419 39.02 22.74 -7.56
N LEU A 420 38.39 22.38 -6.44
CA LEU A 420 37.88 23.33 -5.45
C LEU A 420 38.89 23.66 -4.34
N MET A 421 39.72 22.71 -3.91
CA MET A 421 40.63 22.91 -2.77
C MET A 421 41.89 23.67 -3.19
N ARG A 422 42.34 24.58 -2.33
CA ARG A 422 43.57 25.37 -2.53
C ARG A 422 44.47 25.22 -1.31
N GLY A 423 45.77 25.04 -1.54
CA GLY A 423 46.76 25.07 -0.45
C GLY A 423 46.84 26.46 0.18
N GLY A 424 46.92 26.50 1.53
CA GLY A 424 47.13 27.74 2.29
C GLY A 424 45.87 28.43 2.84
N ASP A 425 44.67 27.86 2.64
CA ASP A 425 43.42 28.36 3.24
C ASP A 425 43.22 27.87 4.71
N GLU A 426 44.11 27.02 5.24
CA GLU A 426 43.90 26.27 6.49
C GLU A 426 44.34 27.00 7.77
N ASP A 427 45.24 27.98 7.65
CA ASP A 427 45.78 28.75 8.78
C ASP A 427 45.03 30.06 9.03
N LYS A 428 43.99 30.35 8.24
CA LYS A 428 43.26 31.63 8.26
C LYS A 428 41.79 31.44 8.62
N GLY A 429 41.26 32.34 9.45
CA GLY A 429 39.83 32.37 9.80
C GLY A 429 39.37 31.24 10.73
N LEU A 430 38.15 30.75 10.51
CA LEU A 430 37.52 29.69 11.32
C LEU A 430 38.32 28.37 11.26
N ALA A 431 38.81 27.97 10.08
CA ALA A 431 39.63 26.76 9.89
C ALA A 431 40.85 26.72 10.82
N GLY A 432 41.57 27.84 10.97
CA GLY A 432 42.73 27.92 11.86
C GLY A 432 42.38 27.78 13.34
N ILE A 433 41.22 28.30 13.78
CA ILE A 433 40.72 28.16 15.16
C ILE A 433 40.34 26.70 15.45
N ILE A 434 39.64 26.07 14.51
CA ILE A 434 39.24 24.66 14.59
C ILE A 434 40.48 23.78 14.66
N ASN A 435 41.44 23.95 13.74
CA ASN A 435 42.69 23.19 13.71
C ASN A 435 43.47 23.27 15.04
N ARG A 436 43.67 24.47 15.60
CA ARG A 436 44.36 24.66 16.88
C ARG A 436 43.62 24.05 18.08
N THR A 437 42.30 24.01 18.01
CA THR A 437 41.47 23.40 19.06
C THR A 437 41.49 21.88 18.93
N PHE A 438 41.40 21.36 17.70
CA PHE A 438 41.53 19.96 17.39
C PHE A 438 42.89 19.41 17.80
N ASP A 439 43.99 20.15 17.58
CA ASP A 439 45.33 19.76 18.02
C ASP A 439 45.44 19.64 19.55
N ARG A 440 44.79 20.54 20.29
CA ARG A 440 44.72 20.45 21.76
C ARG A 440 43.96 19.21 22.20
N VAL A 441 42.81 18.93 21.57
CA VAL A 441 42.00 17.74 21.86
C VAL A 441 42.75 16.46 21.49
N ARG A 442 43.37 16.40 20.31
CA ARG A 442 44.20 15.28 19.84
C ARG A 442 45.34 14.98 20.80
N ASN A 443 46.04 16.01 21.27
CA ASN A 443 47.13 15.84 22.23
C ASN A 443 46.62 15.39 23.61
N ALA A 444 45.47 15.87 24.07
CA ALA A 444 44.84 15.40 25.30
C ALA A 444 44.40 13.94 25.18
N TYR A 445 43.75 13.59 24.06
CA TYR A 445 43.36 12.21 23.74
C TYR A 445 44.57 11.28 23.71
N ARG A 446 45.67 11.68 23.05
CA ARG A 446 46.92 10.91 23.02
C ARG A 446 47.47 10.61 24.42
N ARG A 447 47.51 11.62 25.30
CA ARG A 447 47.96 11.42 26.70
C ARG A 447 47.03 10.46 27.47
N SER A 448 45.72 10.56 27.26
CA SER A 448 44.75 9.64 27.84
C SER A 448 44.94 8.21 27.32
N LEU A 449 45.18 8.06 26.01
CA LEU A 449 45.41 6.78 25.36
C LEU A 449 46.68 6.10 25.89
N ASP A 450 47.77 6.86 26.06
CA ASP A 450 49.04 6.35 26.61
C ASP A 450 48.86 5.82 28.05
N THR A 451 48.00 6.47 28.83
CA THR A 451 47.66 6.04 30.20
C THR A 451 46.77 4.80 30.16
N THR A 452 45.79 4.77 29.26
CA THR A 452 44.84 3.69 29.07
C THR A 452 45.55 2.41 28.60
N PHE A 453 46.47 2.51 27.64
CA PHE A 453 47.28 1.38 27.17
C PHE A 453 48.20 0.77 28.23
N ARG A 454 48.47 1.44 29.36
CA ARG A 454 49.18 0.86 30.51
C ARG A 454 48.26 0.00 31.38
N MET A 455 46.95 0.18 31.29
CA MET A 455 45.92 -0.51 32.08
C MET A 455 45.14 -1.55 31.25
N ARG A 456 45.81 -2.26 30.33
CA ARG A 456 45.15 -3.18 29.38
C ARG A 456 44.24 -4.21 30.05
N GLY A 457 44.66 -4.75 31.21
CA GLY A 457 43.85 -5.71 31.98
C GLY A 457 42.51 -5.15 32.44
N ALA A 458 42.49 -3.89 32.92
CA ALA A 458 41.26 -3.22 33.33
C ALA A 458 40.34 -2.94 32.13
N ILE A 459 40.90 -2.61 30.97
CA ILE A 459 40.14 -2.42 29.74
C ILE A 459 39.48 -3.73 29.29
N TYR A 460 40.23 -4.84 29.28
CA TYR A 460 39.66 -6.13 28.91
C TYR A 460 38.58 -6.58 29.88
N ALA A 461 38.76 -6.32 31.19
CA ALA A 461 37.72 -6.58 32.19
C ALA A 461 36.47 -5.73 31.94
N ALA A 462 36.62 -4.42 31.69
CA ALA A 462 35.50 -3.55 31.36
C ALA A 462 34.80 -3.99 30.06
N TRP A 463 35.56 -4.32 29.03
CA TRP A 463 35.03 -4.84 27.76
C TRP A 463 34.23 -6.12 27.96
N ALA A 464 34.72 -7.06 28.78
CA ALA A 464 34.00 -8.28 29.11
C ALA A 464 32.69 -7.96 29.86
N VAL A 465 32.74 -7.06 30.85
CA VAL A 465 31.55 -6.62 31.60
C VAL A 465 30.51 -5.97 30.69
N PHE A 466 30.92 -5.05 29.81
CA PHE A 466 30.00 -4.40 28.87
C PHE A 466 29.44 -5.39 27.85
N SER A 467 30.24 -6.36 27.41
CA SER A 467 29.77 -7.42 26.50
C SER A 467 28.71 -8.30 27.18
N VAL A 468 28.92 -8.68 28.45
CA VAL A 468 27.94 -9.45 29.23
C VAL A 468 26.66 -8.63 29.43
N LEU A 469 26.78 -7.35 29.80
CA LEU A 469 25.63 -6.47 29.97
C LEU A 469 24.85 -6.29 28.67
N ALA A 470 25.54 -6.13 27.54
CA ALA A 470 24.89 -6.02 26.23
C ALA A 470 24.10 -7.29 25.88
N VAL A 471 24.66 -8.48 26.14
CA VAL A 471 23.94 -9.75 25.94
C VAL A 471 22.73 -9.85 26.87
N LEU A 472 22.87 -9.49 28.14
CA LEU A 472 21.75 -9.49 29.10
C LEU A 472 20.64 -8.51 28.68
N MET A 473 21.00 -7.31 28.23
CA MET A 473 20.03 -6.32 27.73
C MET A 473 19.33 -6.81 26.45
N PHE A 474 20.08 -7.42 25.52
CA PHE A 474 19.50 -7.99 24.30
C PHE A 474 18.52 -9.13 24.62
N MET A 475 18.83 -9.98 25.59
CA MET A 475 17.95 -11.06 26.02
C MET A 475 16.67 -10.56 26.71
N GLN A 476 16.74 -9.41 27.39
CA GLN A 476 15.59 -8.78 28.06
C GLN A 476 14.77 -7.87 27.14
N SER A 477 15.27 -7.55 25.94
CA SER A 477 14.53 -6.76 24.97
C SER A 477 13.30 -7.51 24.48
N ALA A 478 12.15 -6.81 24.44
CA ALA A 478 10.98 -7.29 23.73
C ALA A 478 11.32 -7.52 22.24
N LYS A 479 10.74 -8.56 21.65
CA LYS A 479 10.93 -8.92 20.25
C LYS A 479 9.61 -8.71 19.52
N GLU A 480 9.56 -7.68 18.69
CA GLU A 480 8.40 -7.31 17.89
C GLU A 480 8.84 -7.05 16.44
N LEU A 481 7.97 -7.34 15.47
CA LEU A 481 8.28 -7.19 14.03
C LEU A 481 8.19 -5.73 13.58
N ALA A 482 7.22 -4.99 14.12
CA ALA A 482 6.97 -3.58 13.89
C ALA A 482 6.39 -2.97 15.17
N PRO A 483 6.62 -1.68 15.43
CA PRO A 483 5.97 -0.99 16.55
C PRO A 483 4.45 -1.06 16.38
N ALA A 484 3.76 -1.38 17.49
CA ALA A 484 2.31 -1.59 17.55
C ALA A 484 1.48 -0.33 17.28
#